data_AF-A0A4U9WA00-F1
#
_entry.id   AF-A0A4U9WA00-F1
#
_cell.length_a   1.000
_cell.length_b   1.000
_cell.length_c   1.000
_cell.angle_alpha   90.00
_cell.angle_beta   90.00
_cell.angle_gamma   90.00
#
_symmetry.space_group_name_H-M   'P 1'
#
loop_
_entity.id
_entity.type
_entity.pdbx_description
1 polymer ?
#
loop_
_entity_poly.entity_id
_entity_poly.type
_entity_poly.pdbx_seq_one_letter_code
_entity_poly.pdbx_strand_id
1 'polypeptide(L)'
;MTMARNSNGCGISGASVPIATKAPQAIFEGVASGVAEGNAFNWRYSMNVKANGSTWLLHFDDWMYLQDDTHLFNKTEMKKFGITVGQVTLFFTRKEQ
;
A
#
# COMPACT_ATOMS: atom_id res chain seq x y z
N MET A 1 5.98 -8.73 12.57
CA MET A 1 7.06 -9.53 11.95
C MET A 1 7.69 -10.35 13.05
N THR A 2 7.35 -11.64 13.12
CA THR A 2 7.90 -12.56 14.12
C THR A 2 8.44 -13.76 13.36
N MET A 3 9.75 -13.97 13.40
CA MET A 3 10.37 -15.18 12.88
C MET A 3 10.39 -16.24 13.99
N ALA A 4 9.68 -17.35 13.78
CA ALA A 4 9.84 -18.54 14.62
C ALA A 4 10.96 -19.41 14.03
N ARG A 5 11.99 -19.70 14.84
CA ARG A 5 12.93 -20.79 14.57
C ARG A 5 12.20 -22.13 14.74
N ASN A 6 12.53 -23.14 13.94
CA ASN A 6 12.28 -24.53 14.32
C ASN A 6 13.59 -25.32 14.35
N SER A 7 13.66 -26.22 15.32
CA SER A 7 14.64 -27.29 15.43
C SER A 7 13.83 -28.55 15.69
N ASN A 8 13.87 -29.48 14.74
CA ASN A 8 13.41 -30.87 14.82
C ASN A 8 11.90 -31.12 14.68
N GLY A 9 11.51 -31.79 13.59
CA GLY A 9 10.22 -32.50 13.48
C GLY A 9 9.51 -32.33 12.14
N CYS A 10 9.86 -33.18 11.16
CA CYS A 10 9.17 -33.28 9.88
C CYS A 10 7.81 -33.99 10.07
N GLY A 11 6.73 -33.34 9.65
CA GLY A 11 5.40 -33.94 9.56
C GLY A 11 4.28 -32.90 9.42
N ILE A 12 3.97 -32.49 8.19
CA ILE A 12 2.73 -31.75 7.88
C ILE A 12 1.82 -32.62 7.01
N SER A 13 0.76 -33.14 7.63
CA SER A 13 -0.45 -33.59 6.95
C SER A 13 -1.11 -32.40 6.26
N GLY A 14 -1.75 -32.66 5.12
CA GLY A 14 -2.17 -31.67 4.15
C GLY A 14 -3.11 -30.57 4.66
N ALA A 15 -2.72 -29.33 4.32
CA ALA A 15 -3.64 -28.24 4.03
C ALA A 15 -2.98 -27.39 2.94
N SER A 16 -3.26 -27.69 1.68
CA SER A 16 -2.99 -26.76 0.59
C SER A 16 -3.91 -25.55 0.78
N VAL A 17 -3.39 -24.47 1.35
CA VAL A 17 -4.06 -23.17 1.28
C VAL A 17 -3.81 -22.62 -0.13
N PRO A 18 -4.84 -22.45 -0.97
CA PRO A 18 -4.63 -21.77 -2.25
C PRO A 18 -4.32 -20.30 -1.96
N ILE A 19 -3.11 -19.86 -2.31
CA ILE A 19 -2.83 -18.42 -2.44
C ILE A 19 -3.46 -17.97 -3.78
N ALA A 20 -4.78 -17.97 -3.83
CA ALA A 20 -5.56 -17.03 -4.65
C ALA A 20 -5.77 -15.83 -3.73
N THR A 21 -4.96 -14.80 -3.77
CA THR A 21 -4.96 -13.81 -4.85
C THR A 21 -3.59 -13.15 -4.81
N LYS A 22 -2.89 -13.18 -5.94
CA LYS A 22 -1.63 -12.47 -6.16
C LYS A 22 -1.80 -11.04 -5.67
N ALA A 23 -1.19 -10.67 -4.53
CA ALA A 23 -1.10 -9.28 -4.13
C ALA A 23 -0.59 -8.48 -5.33
N PRO A 24 -1.12 -7.28 -5.64
CA PRO A 24 -0.56 -6.45 -6.67
C PRO A 24 0.91 -6.19 -6.28
N GLN A 25 1.82 -6.84 -6.99
CA GLN A 25 3.26 -6.62 -6.85
C GLN A 25 3.51 -5.21 -7.39
N ALA A 26 3.48 -4.24 -6.49
CA ALA A 26 3.76 -2.84 -6.78
C ALA A 26 5.27 -2.69 -7.02
N ILE A 27 5.65 -2.31 -8.23
CA ILE A 27 7.03 -1.91 -8.52
C ILE A 27 7.00 -0.40 -8.72
N PHE A 28 7.67 0.33 -7.82
CA PHE A 28 7.82 1.78 -7.92
C PHE A 28 8.72 2.12 -9.11
N GLU A 29 8.35 3.15 -9.86
CA GLU A 29 9.14 3.69 -10.95
C GLU A 29 9.55 5.14 -10.64
N GLY A 30 10.84 5.44 -10.77
CA GLY A 30 11.38 6.78 -10.58
C GLY A 30 11.54 7.19 -9.11
N VAL A 31 11.58 8.50 -8.90
CA VAL A 31 11.77 9.11 -7.57
C VAL A 31 10.42 9.51 -7.01
N ALA A 32 10.13 9.06 -5.78
CA ALA A 32 9.00 9.56 -5.02
C ALA A 32 9.36 10.89 -4.36
N SER A 33 8.45 11.86 -4.41
CA SER A 33 8.63 13.17 -3.80
C SER A 33 7.55 13.43 -2.77
N GLY A 34 7.91 14.03 -1.63
CA GLY A 34 6.92 14.41 -0.63
C GLY A 34 7.26 15.70 0.08
N VAL A 35 6.21 16.38 0.56
CA VAL A 35 6.29 17.65 1.30
C VAL A 35 5.39 17.54 2.52
N ALA A 36 5.93 17.86 3.70
CA ALA A 36 5.18 17.91 4.95
C ALA A 36 5.03 19.36 5.40
N GLU A 37 3.81 19.76 5.73
CA GLU A 37 3.46 21.08 6.23
C GLU A 37 2.41 20.94 7.34
N GLY A 38 2.80 21.26 8.57
CA GLY A 38 1.93 21.11 9.74
C GLY A 38 1.45 19.67 9.94
N ASN A 39 0.13 19.46 9.93
CA ASN A 39 -0.48 18.15 10.08
C ASN A 39 -0.70 17.41 8.75
N ALA A 40 -0.26 17.99 7.63
CA ALA A 40 -0.44 17.42 6.30
C ALA A 40 0.89 16.94 5.71
N PHE A 41 0.84 15.80 5.02
CA PHE A 41 1.94 15.27 4.20
C PHE A 41 1.41 14.91 2.82
N ASN A 42 1.97 15.54 1.79
CA ASN A 42 1.67 15.22 0.40
C ASN A 42 2.76 14.31 -0.15
N TRP A 43 2.37 13.18 -0.73
CA TRP A 43 3.29 12.21 -1.32
C TRP A 43 2.90 11.91 -2.77
N ARG A 44 3.87 12.05 -3.66
CA ARG A 44 3.70 11.79 -5.09
C ARG A 44 4.68 10.73 -5.55
N TYR A 45 4.15 9.71 -6.18
CA TYR A 45 4.95 8.59 -6.69
C TYR A 45 4.28 7.94 -7.90
N SER A 46 5.03 7.11 -8.62
CA SER A 46 4.51 6.32 -9.73
C SER A 46 4.81 4.85 -9.48
N MET A 47 3.86 3.97 -9.80
CA MET A 47 4.08 2.53 -9.69
C MET A 47 3.30 1.73 -10.74
N ASN A 48 3.88 0.58 -11.10
CA ASN A 48 3.21 -0.43 -11.89
C ASN A 48 2.19 -1.20 -11.04
N VAL A 49 0.92 -1.08 -11.41
CA VAL A 49 -0.20 -1.78 -10.77
C VAL A 49 -0.65 -2.93 -11.65
N LYS A 50 -0.59 -4.15 -11.10
CA LYS A 50 -1.08 -5.36 -11.76
C LYS A 50 -2.55 -5.56 -11.41
N ALA A 51 -3.42 -5.50 -12.42
CA ALA A 51 -4.85 -5.73 -12.28
C ALA A 51 -5.42 -6.39 -13.54
N ASN A 52 -6.27 -7.41 -13.36
CA ASN A 52 -6.95 -8.11 -14.46
C ASN A 52 -6.02 -8.58 -15.59
N GLY A 53 -4.86 -9.16 -15.24
CA GLY A 53 -3.87 -9.64 -16.22
C GLY A 53 -3.06 -8.55 -16.92
N SER A 54 -3.36 -7.27 -16.70
CA SER A 54 -2.65 -6.12 -17.24
C SER A 54 -1.74 -5.47 -16.18
N THR A 55 -0.71 -4.76 -16.63
CA THR A 55 0.14 -3.92 -15.78
C THR A 55 0.00 -2.48 -16.24
N TRP A 56 -0.28 -1.58 -15.30
CA TRP A 56 -0.52 -0.16 -15.58
C TRP A 56 0.43 0.72 -14.77
N LEU A 57 1.17 1.59 -15.44
CA LEU A 57 1.84 2.70 -14.76
C LEU A 57 0.78 3.72 -14.32
N LEU A 58 0.63 3.88 -13.01
CA LEU A 58 -0.26 4.86 -12.40
C LEU A 58 0.56 5.87 -11.61
N HIS A 59 0.10 7.13 -11.63
CA HIS A 59 0.64 8.22 -10.82
C HIS A 59 -0.27 8.47 -9.63
N PHE A 60 0.30 8.55 -8.44
CA PHE A 60 -0.41 8.71 -7.18
C PHE A 60 -0.11 10.10 -6.62
N ASP A 61 -1.16 10.77 -6.13
CA ASP A 61 -1.08 12.01 -5.37
C ASP A 61 -1.83 11.80 -4.05
N ASP A 62 -1.06 11.48 -3.00
CA ASP A 62 -1.56 11.10 -1.69
C ASP A 62 -1.48 12.29 -0.75
N TRP A 63 -2.59 12.63 -0.12
CA TRP A 63 -2.63 13.56 0.99
C TRP A 63 -2.92 12.82 2.27
N MET A 64 -1.98 12.86 3.21
CA MET A 64 -2.10 12.32 4.55
C MET A 64 -2.30 13.45 5.54
N TYR A 65 -3.30 13.34 6.39
CA TYR A 65 -3.64 14.33 7.41
C TYR A 65 -3.65 13.65 8.77
N LEU A 66 -2.81 14.13 9.67
CA LEU A 66 -2.84 13.76 11.08
C LEU A 66 -3.96 14.55 11.76
N GLN A 67 -4.98 13.85 12.25
CA GLN A 67 -6.12 14.47 12.93
C GLN A 67 -5.83 14.67 14.42
N ASP A 68 -5.23 13.66 15.04
CA ASP A 68 -4.70 13.69 16.39
C ASP A 68 -3.53 12.70 16.49
N ASP A 69 -2.97 12.53 17.68
CA ASP A 69 -1.81 11.67 17.89
C ASP A 69 -2.04 10.23 17.43
N THR A 70 -3.28 9.74 17.37
CA THR A 70 -3.63 8.35 17.07
C THR A 70 -4.40 8.17 15.76
N HIS A 71 -4.98 9.22 15.18
CA HIS A 71 -5.79 9.13 13.96
C HIS A 71 -5.13 9.83 12.78
N LEU A 72 -5.01 9.09 11.67
CA LEU A 72 -4.51 9.60 10.39
C LEU A 72 -5.52 9.28 9.28
N PHE A 73 -5.76 10.25 8.42
CA PHE A 73 -6.59 10.10 7.24
C PHE A 73 -5.74 10.24 5.98
N ASN A 74 -5.96 9.39 4.99
CA ASN A 74 -5.28 9.45 3.70
C ASN A 74 -6.31 9.54 2.56
N LYS A 75 -6.09 10.49 1.65
CA LYS A 75 -6.83 10.64 0.41
C LYS A 75 -5.87 10.53 -0.76
N THR A 76 -6.10 9.56 -1.63
CA THR A 76 -5.28 9.25 -2.78
C THR A 76 -6.05 9.51 -4.07
N GLU A 77 -5.45 10.26 -4.98
CA GLU A 77 -5.88 10.36 -6.38
C GLU A 77 -4.93 9.57 -7.28
N MET A 78 -5.49 8.69 -8.12
CA MET A 78 -4.71 7.89 -9.08
C MET A 78 -4.96 8.37 -10.50
N LYS A 79 -3.88 8.61 -11.26
CA LYS A 79 -3.94 9.02 -12.67
C LYS A 79 -3.28 8.03 -13.59
N LYS A 80 -3.86 7.87 -14.78
CA LYS A 80 -3.30 7.16 -15.92
C LYS A 80 -3.36 8.08 -17.13
N PHE A 81 -2.23 8.30 -17.81
CA PHE A 81 -2.15 9.23 -18.95
C PHE A 81 -2.73 10.62 -18.65
N GLY A 82 -2.55 11.11 -17.42
CA GLY A 82 -3.08 12.41 -16.95
C GLY A 82 -4.56 12.42 -16.54
N ILE A 83 -5.30 11.32 -16.76
CA ILE A 83 -6.72 11.21 -16.42
C ILE A 83 -6.88 10.51 -15.07
N THR A 84 -7.73 11.06 -14.19
CA THR A 84 -8.08 10.42 -12.92
C THR A 84 -8.87 9.13 -13.17
N VAL A 85 -8.32 8.01 -12.71
CA VAL A 85 -8.92 6.67 -12.89
C VAL A 85 -9.50 6.09 -11.61
N GLY A 86 -9.26 6.73 -10.47
CA GLY A 86 -9.83 6.32 -9.21
C GLY A 86 -9.37 7.16 -8.04
N GLN A 87 -10.07 6.99 -6.92
CA GLN A 87 -9.76 7.61 -5.64
C GLN A 87 -9.81 6.55 -4.55
N VAL A 88 -8.90 6.63 -3.60
CA VAL A 88 -8.86 5.78 -2.41
C VAL A 88 -8.87 6.67 -1.19
N THR A 89 -9.56 6.23 -0.16
CA THR A 89 -9.66 6.95 1.09
C THR A 89 -9.49 5.96 2.23
N LEU A 90 -8.49 6.19 3.08
CA LEU A 90 -8.12 5.30 4.17
C LEU A 90 -8.14 6.07 5.49
N PHE A 91 -8.63 5.41 6.53
CA PHE A 91 -8.58 5.88 7.89
C PHE A 91 -7.72 4.93 8.70
N PHE A 92 -6.72 5.46 9.38
CA PHE A 92 -5.81 4.71 10.22
C PHE A 92 -5.99 5.14 11.67
N THR A 93 -6.08 4.16 12.56
CA THR A 93 -6.02 4.37 14.02
C THR A 93 -4.82 3.62 14.55
N ARG A 94 -3.90 4.32 15.20
CA ARG A 94 -2.82 3.70 15.97
C ARG A 94 -3.42 3.01 17.19
N LYS A 95 -3.30 1.69 17.25
CA LYS A 95 -3.55 0.93 18.48
C LYS A 95 -2.27 0.91 19.30
N GLU A 96 -2.36 1.29 20.58
CA GLU A 96 -1.30 0.99 21.54
C GLU A 96 -1.21 -0.53 21.69
N GLN A 97 0.00 -1.09 21.54
CA GLN A 97 0.28 -2.52 21.63
C GLN A 97 0.90 -2.84 22.98
#